data_AF-A0A251WMV2-F1
#
_entry.id   AF-A0A251WMV2-F1
#
_cell.length_a   1.000
_cell.length_b   1.000
_cell.length_c   1.000
_cell.angle_alpha   90.00
_cell.angle_beta   90.00
_cell.angle_gamma   90.00
#
_symmetry.space_group_name_H-M   'P 1'
#
loop_
_entity.id
_entity.type
_entity.pdbx_description
1 polymer ?
#
loop_
_entity_poly.entity_id
_entity_poly.type
_entity_poly.pdbx_seq_one_letter_code
_entity_poly.pdbx_strand_id
1 'polypeptide(L)'
;MKPTKSTKTAKSAKQTKTANSSPKHSPPDTIADRPSNPAAMPPTNGLYTLDVFILDGPVTEDFVEENPEISRRIEIQGNQTLADFHKILFKAFDREEDHLYEFQIGGQGPNDPEAKRYGLPQSASRRRAKSPPVQDVASTPIASLGLSVDDAFGYWFDFGDDWWHQVNVMSISQPEPNTQYPRITQRVGASPPQYADFG
;
A
#
# COMPACT_ATOMS: atom_id res chain seq x y z
N MET A 1 37.89 54.82 -21.58
CA MET A 1 36.46 54.65 -21.23
C MET A 1 35.65 54.55 -22.51
N LYS A 2 35.00 53.42 -22.76
CA LYS A 2 34.18 53.15 -23.95
C LYS A 2 32.71 53.02 -23.55
N PRO A 3 31.74 53.59 -24.30
CA PRO A 3 30.31 53.43 -24.04
C PRO A 3 29.67 52.43 -25.03
N THR A 4 28.92 51.46 -24.53
CA THR A 4 27.90 50.64 -25.25
C THR A 4 27.23 49.73 -24.20
N LYS A 5 25.94 49.39 -24.17
CA LYS A 5 24.71 49.72 -24.90
C LYS A 5 23.55 49.27 -23.99
N SER A 6 22.44 50.00 -24.06
CA SER A 6 21.04 49.54 -23.97
C SER A 6 20.61 48.51 -22.90
N THR A 7 19.89 48.99 -21.88
CA THR A 7 18.90 48.18 -21.14
C THR A 7 17.50 48.50 -21.68
N LYS A 8 16.85 47.47 -22.25
CA LYS A 8 15.44 47.48 -22.68
C LYS A 8 14.54 47.12 -21.49
N THR A 9 13.42 47.81 -21.39
CA THR A 9 12.34 47.60 -20.43
C THR A 9 11.46 46.40 -20.80
N ALA A 10 11.07 45.64 -19.76
CA ALA A 10 9.90 44.79 -19.56
C ALA A 10 9.47 43.73 -20.61
N LYS A 11 9.27 42.50 -20.13
CA LYS A 11 7.96 41.84 -20.17
C LYS A 11 7.91 40.64 -19.21
N SER A 12 6.88 40.66 -18.37
CA SER A 12 6.45 39.58 -17.49
C SER A 12 6.20 38.31 -18.31
N ALA A 13 6.86 37.20 -17.96
CA ALA A 13 6.69 35.92 -18.62
C ALA A 13 5.50 35.18 -18.00
N LYS A 14 4.57 34.88 -18.89
CA LYS A 14 3.27 34.26 -18.70
C LYS A 14 3.44 32.81 -18.24
N GLN A 15 2.73 32.48 -17.15
CA GLN A 15 2.49 31.13 -16.67
C GLN A 15 1.85 30.30 -17.79
N THR A 16 2.59 29.34 -18.33
CA THR A 16 2.07 28.38 -19.30
C THR A 16 1.43 27.21 -18.56
N LYS A 17 0.10 27.21 -18.52
CA LYS A 17 -0.70 26.01 -18.25
C LYS A 17 -0.52 25.04 -19.42
N THR A 18 0.20 23.95 -19.20
CA THR A 18 0.11 22.77 -20.06
C THR A 18 -1.03 21.89 -19.56
N ALA A 19 -2.11 21.86 -20.35
CA ALA A 19 -3.20 20.92 -20.19
C ALA A 19 -2.73 19.55 -20.66
N ASN A 20 -2.65 18.57 -19.76
CA ASN A 20 -2.60 17.16 -20.15
C ASN A 20 -4.03 16.64 -20.18
N SER A 21 -4.47 16.28 -21.38
CA SER A 21 -5.79 15.73 -21.68
C SER A 21 -5.88 14.27 -21.24
N SER A 22 -6.64 14.00 -20.20
CA SER A 22 -7.11 12.66 -19.87
C SER A 22 -8.03 12.12 -20.97
N PRO A 23 -7.99 10.82 -21.31
CA PRO A 23 -8.98 10.23 -22.19
C PRO A 23 -10.34 10.24 -21.49
N LYS A 24 -11.36 10.81 -22.15
CA LYS A 24 -12.76 10.71 -21.72
C LYS A 24 -13.24 9.28 -21.93
N HIS A 25 -13.43 8.55 -20.83
CA HIS A 25 -14.44 7.49 -20.77
C HIS A 25 -15.54 7.96 -19.82
N SER A 26 -16.69 8.28 -20.39
CA SER A 26 -17.93 8.44 -19.64
C SER A 26 -18.34 7.06 -19.09
N PRO A 27 -18.75 6.94 -17.82
CA PRO A 27 -19.42 5.73 -17.37
C PRO A 27 -20.81 5.66 -18.03
N PRO A 28 -21.32 4.48 -18.39
CA PRO A 28 -22.72 4.36 -18.74
C PRO A 28 -23.56 4.50 -17.47
N ASP A 29 -24.47 5.48 -17.47
CA ASP A 29 -25.62 5.48 -16.58
C ASP A 29 -26.46 4.24 -16.85
N THR A 30 -26.46 3.27 -15.94
CA THR A 30 -27.66 2.49 -15.59
C THR A 30 -27.48 1.93 -14.18
N ILE A 31 -28.19 2.53 -13.23
CA ILE A 31 -28.57 1.91 -11.95
C ILE A 31 -29.48 0.74 -12.32
N ALA A 32 -28.96 -0.48 -12.32
CA ALA A 32 -29.75 -1.70 -12.37
C ALA A 32 -29.45 -2.50 -11.10
N ASP A 33 -30.50 -2.76 -10.33
CA ASP A 33 -30.63 -3.71 -9.22
C ASP A 33 -29.47 -4.70 -9.10
N ARG A 34 -28.52 -4.40 -8.21
CA ARG A 34 -27.63 -5.43 -7.68
C ARG A 34 -28.33 -6.00 -6.45
N PRO A 35 -28.75 -7.28 -6.45
CA PRO A 35 -29.29 -7.88 -5.24
C PRO A 35 -28.21 -7.83 -4.17
N SER A 36 -28.48 -7.10 -3.09
CA SER A 36 -27.72 -7.13 -1.86
C SER A 36 -27.93 -8.50 -1.22
N ASN A 37 -27.24 -9.51 -1.76
CA ASN A 37 -27.05 -10.75 -1.04
C ASN A 37 -26.14 -10.40 0.15
N PRO A 38 -26.56 -10.58 1.41
CA PRO A 38 -25.64 -10.39 2.54
C PRO A 38 -24.50 -11.38 2.32
N ALA A 39 -23.34 -10.85 1.92
CA ALA A 39 -22.18 -11.65 1.57
C ALA A 39 -21.93 -12.62 2.73
N ALA A 40 -22.10 -13.92 2.47
CA ALA A 40 -21.58 -14.94 3.35
C ALA A 40 -20.12 -14.57 3.61
N MET A 41 -19.72 -14.48 4.88
CA MET A 41 -18.35 -14.16 5.24
C MET A 41 -17.40 -15.00 4.37
N PRO A 42 -16.34 -14.41 3.80
CA PRO A 42 -15.40 -15.18 3.01
C PRO A 42 -14.93 -16.37 3.84
N PRO A 43 -14.82 -17.57 3.24
CA PRO A 43 -14.49 -18.76 3.99
C PRO A 43 -13.20 -18.55 4.76
N THR A 44 -13.14 -19.05 5.99
CA THR A 44 -11.92 -19.00 6.82
C THR A 44 -10.72 -19.64 6.13
N ASN A 45 -10.96 -20.56 5.20
CA ASN A 45 -9.93 -21.20 4.38
C ASN A 45 -9.80 -20.60 2.97
N GLY A 46 -10.41 -19.44 2.70
CA GLY A 46 -10.32 -18.77 1.41
C GLY A 46 -8.90 -18.31 1.11
N LEU A 47 -8.49 -18.36 -0.16
CA LEU A 47 -7.22 -17.85 -0.64
C LEU A 47 -7.40 -16.41 -1.11
N TYR A 48 -6.65 -15.49 -0.52
CA TYR A 48 -6.61 -14.08 -0.89
C TYR A 48 -5.42 -13.84 -1.80
N THR A 49 -5.68 -13.28 -2.99
CA THR A 49 -4.63 -12.73 -3.86
C THR A 49 -4.54 -11.23 -3.60
N LEU A 50 -3.39 -10.78 -3.12
CA LEU A 50 -3.14 -9.41 -2.70
C LEU A 50 -2.03 -8.80 -3.55
N ASP A 51 -2.28 -7.65 -4.16
CA ASP A 51 -1.24 -6.85 -4.78
C ASP A 51 -0.78 -5.77 -3.81
N VAL A 52 0.53 -5.69 -3.58
CA VAL A 52 1.13 -4.80 -2.58
C VAL A 52 2.10 -3.86 -3.26
N PHE A 53 1.86 -2.57 -3.11
CA PHE A 53 2.62 -1.49 -3.74
C PHE A 53 3.37 -0.70 -2.69
N ILE A 54 4.59 -0.26 -3.01
CA ILE A 54 5.25 0.82 -2.26
C ILE A 54 4.69 2.15 -2.76
N LEU A 55 4.17 2.97 -1.85
CA LEU A 55 3.65 4.30 -2.17
C LEU A 55 4.62 5.41 -1.80
N ASP A 56 5.33 5.24 -0.68
CA ASP A 56 6.24 6.23 -0.16
C ASP A 56 7.31 5.57 0.74
N GLY A 57 8.45 6.24 0.87
CA GLY A 57 9.58 5.79 1.67
C GLY A 57 10.89 6.48 1.28
N PRO A 58 11.97 6.29 2.06
CA PRO A 58 13.25 6.96 1.86
C PRO A 58 14.04 6.30 0.72
N VAL A 59 13.68 6.64 -0.52
CA VAL A 59 14.35 6.19 -1.75
C VAL A 59 14.95 7.38 -2.50
N THR A 60 15.99 7.14 -3.29
CA THR A 60 16.59 8.17 -4.15
C THR A 60 15.73 8.41 -5.40
N GLU A 61 15.85 9.61 -5.99
CA GLU A 61 15.14 9.95 -7.23
C GLU A 61 15.52 9.00 -8.38
N ASP A 62 16.82 8.73 -8.55
CA ASP A 62 17.32 7.77 -9.55
C ASP A 62 16.68 6.38 -9.40
N PHE A 63 16.53 5.91 -8.15
CA PHE A 63 15.90 4.61 -7.89
C PHE A 63 14.43 4.59 -8.32
N VAL A 64 13.69 5.69 -8.07
CA VAL A 64 12.29 5.84 -8.50
C VAL A 64 12.17 5.91 -10.02
N GLU A 65 13.09 6.60 -10.70
CA GLU A 65 13.10 6.68 -12.17
C GLU A 65 13.34 5.30 -12.82
N GLU A 66 14.24 4.49 -12.26
CA GLU A 66 14.51 3.14 -12.72
C GLU A 66 13.40 2.13 -12.36
N ASN A 67 12.64 2.41 -11.29
CA ASN A 67 11.60 1.54 -10.76
C ASN A 67 10.25 2.28 -10.65
N PRO A 68 9.61 2.62 -11.79
CA PRO A 68 8.39 3.42 -11.82
C PRO A 68 7.19 2.74 -11.15
N GLU A 69 7.26 1.41 -10.96
CA GLU A 69 6.34 0.66 -10.14
C GLU A 69 7.12 -0.40 -9.35
N ILE A 70 6.83 -0.50 -8.05
CA ILE A 70 7.35 -1.54 -7.18
C ILE A 70 6.17 -2.25 -6.54
N SER A 71 5.89 -3.46 -7.02
CA SER A 71 4.73 -4.24 -6.57
C SER A 71 5.03 -5.72 -6.38
N ARG A 72 4.29 -6.35 -5.47
CA ARG A 72 4.39 -7.78 -5.14
C ARG A 72 3.00 -8.37 -5.13
N ARG A 73 2.80 -9.49 -5.86
CA ARG A 73 1.59 -10.29 -5.73
C ARG A 73 1.82 -11.41 -4.73
N ILE A 74 0.98 -11.45 -3.72
CA ILE A 74 1.06 -12.40 -2.61
C ILE A 74 -0.25 -13.17 -2.54
N GLU A 75 -0.13 -14.47 -2.35
CA GLU A 75 -1.25 -15.35 -2.05
C GLU A 75 -1.16 -15.82 -0.60
N ILE A 76 -2.22 -15.61 0.17
CA ILE A 76 -2.29 -15.93 1.60
C ILE A 76 -3.67 -16.51 1.96
N GLN A 77 -3.70 -17.53 2.80
CA GLN A 77 -4.95 -18.14 3.25
C GLN A 77 -5.60 -17.32 4.37
N GLY A 78 -6.93 -17.34 4.42
CA GLY A 78 -7.75 -16.59 5.38
C GLY A 78 -7.49 -16.92 6.85
N ASN A 79 -6.98 -18.12 7.14
CA ASN A 79 -6.63 -18.57 8.49
C ASN A 79 -5.23 -18.11 8.93
N GLN A 80 -4.40 -17.63 8.02
CA GLN A 80 -3.08 -17.09 8.32
C GLN A 80 -3.24 -15.69 8.89
N THR A 81 -2.28 -15.31 9.75
CA THR A 81 -2.39 -14.07 10.52
C THR A 81 -1.80 -12.88 9.79
N LEU A 82 -2.13 -11.66 10.24
CA LEU A 82 -1.43 -10.45 9.81
C LEU A 82 0.08 -10.51 10.13
N ALA A 83 0.49 -11.20 11.20
CA ALA A 83 1.91 -11.45 11.47
C ALA A 83 2.56 -12.36 10.41
N ASP A 84 1.84 -13.36 9.89
CA ASP A 84 2.34 -14.19 8.78
C ASP A 84 2.38 -13.39 7.47
N PHE A 85 1.41 -12.50 7.27
CA PHE A 85 1.44 -11.59 6.12
C PHE A 85 2.65 -10.64 6.19
N HIS A 86 2.95 -10.08 7.35
CA HIS A 86 4.16 -9.29 7.56
C HIS A 86 5.44 -10.08 7.22
N LYS A 87 5.59 -11.33 7.67
CA LYS A 87 6.78 -12.14 7.37
C LYS A 87 6.99 -12.34 5.87
N ILE A 88 5.91 -12.58 5.11
CA ILE A 88 6.03 -12.74 3.66
C ILE A 88 6.28 -11.41 2.95
N LEU A 89 5.74 -10.29 3.45
CA LEU A 89 6.06 -8.94 2.96
C LEU A 89 7.54 -8.61 3.16
N PHE A 90 8.08 -8.93 4.34
CA PHE A 90 9.48 -8.73 4.68
C PHE A 90 10.39 -9.45 3.67
N LYS A 91 10.08 -10.71 3.36
CA LYS A 91 10.75 -11.48 2.29
C LYS A 91 10.45 -10.94 0.89
N ALA A 92 9.25 -10.42 0.63
CA ALA A 92 8.84 -9.94 -0.68
C ALA A 92 9.56 -8.66 -1.08
N PHE A 93 9.88 -7.80 -0.11
CA PHE A 93 10.56 -6.53 -0.32
C PHE A 93 12.02 -6.54 0.17
N ASP A 94 12.59 -7.74 0.34
CA ASP A 94 14.01 -7.96 0.70
C ASP A 94 14.44 -7.09 1.90
N ARG A 95 13.57 -6.98 2.91
CA ARG A 95 13.82 -6.22 4.14
C ARG A 95 14.77 -6.98 5.06
N GLU A 96 15.47 -6.21 5.87
CA GLU A 96 16.45 -6.69 6.85
C GLU A 96 16.09 -6.05 8.21
N GLU A 97 16.41 -6.65 9.36
CA GLU A 97 16.09 -6.07 10.68
C GLU A 97 14.58 -5.83 11.00
N ASP A 98 14.10 -6.44 12.07
CA ASP A 98 12.69 -6.35 12.44
C ASP A 98 12.40 -5.02 13.17
N HIS A 99 11.56 -4.19 12.55
CA HIS A 99 11.08 -2.91 13.09
C HIS A 99 9.60 -2.97 13.44
N LEU A 100 9.11 -1.96 14.15
CA LEU A 100 7.67 -1.84 14.38
C LEU A 100 6.92 -1.64 13.06
N TYR A 101 5.76 -2.29 12.97
CA TYR A 101 4.86 -2.18 11.82
C TYR A 101 3.39 -2.22 12.25
N GLU A 102 2.51 -1.84 11.33
CA GLU A 102 1.06 -2.00 11.46
C GLU A 102 0.32 -2.13 10.13
N PHE A 103 -0.88 -2.70 10.19
CA PHE A 103 -1.89 -2.69 9.13
C PHE A 103 -3.04 -1.76 9.49
N GLN A 104 -3.61 -1.12 8.48
CA GLN A 104 -4.64 -0.09 8.60
C GLN A 104 -5.82 -0.44 7.69
N ILE A 105 -6.90 -0.96 8.28
CA ILE A 105 -8.02 -1.59 7.56
C ILE A 105 -9.30 -0.77 7.71
N GLY A 106 -10.07 -0.64 6.63
CA GLY A 106 -11.40 -0.01 6.63
C GLY A 106 -11.40 1.53 6.55
N GLY A 107 -10.27 2.14 6.18
CA GLY A 107 -10.17 3.56 5.82
C GLY A 107 -10.21 3.80 4.31
N GLN A 108 -9.95 5.02 3.89
CA GLN A 108 -9.86 5.45 2.48
C GLN A 108 -8.46 5.27 1.88
N GLY A 109 -7.47 4.84 2.67
CA GLY A 109 -6.10 4.61 2.23
C GLY A 109 -5.10 4.49 3.39
N PRO A 110 -3.80 4.44 3.08
CA PRO A 110 -2.75 4.49 4.09
C PRO A 110 -2.85 5.76 4.95
N ASN A 111 -2.59 5.59 6.23
CA ASN A 111 -2.62 6.61 7.28
C ASN A 111 -3.99 7.27 7.54
N ASP A 112 -5.10 6.67 7.09
CA ASP A 112 -6.44 7.17 7.43
C ASP A 112 -6.66 7.12 8.97
N PRO A 113 -7.08 8.24 9.60
CA PRO A 113 -7.34 8.27 11.04
C PRO A 113 -8.50 7.37 11.48
N GLU A 114 -9.45 7.09 10.60
CA GLU A 114 -10.63 6.24 10.88
C GLU A 114 -10.35 4.75 10.65
N ALA A 115 -9.22 4.40 10.04
CA ALA A 115 -8.83 3.01 9.85
C ALA A 115 -8.57 2.30 11.18
N LYS A 116 -9.06 1.05 11.28
CA LYS A 116 -8.70 0.15 12.39
C LYS A 116 -7.24 -0.24 12.26
N ARG A 117 -6.52 -0.22 13.38
CA ARG A 117 -5.08 -0.45 13.41
C ARG A 117 -4.75 -1.79 14.04
N TYR A 118 -3.92 -2.55 13.36
CA TYR A 118 -3.45 -3.86 13.77
C TYR A 118 -1.93 -3.82 13.82
N GLY A 119 -1.33 -3.94 14.98
CA GLY A 119 0.13 -3.87 15.14
C GLY A 119 0.62 -4.76 16.27
N LEU A 120 1.93 -4.71 16.53
CA LEU A 120 2.49 -5.36 17.70
C LEU A 120 1.94 -4.71 18.99
N PRO A 121 1.85 -5.44 20.11
CA PRO A 121 1.44 -4.86 21.39
C PRO A 121 2.26 -3.62 21.78
N GLN A 122 3.54 -3.60 21.40
CA GLN A 122 4.49 -2.51 21.64
C GLN A 122 4.15 -1.25 20.82
N SER A 123 3.46 -1.37 19.69
CA SER A 123 3.06 -0.26 18.83
C SER A 123 2.02 0.66 19.51
N ALA A 124 1.37 0.23 20.59
CA ALA A 124 0.42 1.06 21.33
C ALA A 124 1.08 2.24 22.06
N SER A 125 2.31 2.07 22.56
CA SER A 125 2.99 3.09 23.38
C SER A 125 3.51 4.28 22.59
N ARG A 126 3.71 4.13 21.27
CA ARG A 126 4.17 5.20 20.37
C ARG A 126 3.04 6.07 19.81
N ARG A 127 1.78 5.79 20.18
CA ARG A 127 0.62 6.51 19.65
C ARG A 127 0.21 7.70 20.49
N ARG A 128 -0.45 8.65 19.82
CA ARG A 128 -1.13 9.77 20.50
C ARG A 128 -2.26 9.23 21.38
N ALA A 129 -2.51 9.87 22.52
CA ALA A 129 -3.49 9.45 23.53
C ALA A 129 -4.95 9.27 23.01
N LYS A 130 -5.29 9.82 21.84
CA LYS A 130 -6.62 9.69 21.21
C LYS A 130 -6.69 8.70 20.05
N SER A 131 -5.63 7.91 19.82
CA SER A 131 -5.61 6.97 18.70
C SER A 131 -6.53 5.77 18.97
N PRO A 132 -7.14 5.17 17.92
CA PRO A 132 -7.89 3.92 18.07
C PRO A 132 -7.05 2.82 18.74
N PRO A 133 -7.70 1.87 19.46
CA PRO A 133 -7.01 0.74 20.06
C PRO A 133 -6.33 -0.13 19.00
N VAL A 134 -5.18 -0.68 19.37
CA VAL A 134 -4.39 -1.59 18.54
C VAL A 134 -4.86 -3.00 18.76
N GLN A 135 -5.18 -3.70 17.67
CA GLN A 135 -5.40 -5.14 17.70
C GLN A 135 -4.10 -5.86 17.37
N ASP A 136 -3.88 -7.03 17.99
CA ASP A 136 -2.64 -7.78 17.84
C ASP A 136 -2.60 -8.54 16.51
N VAL A 137 -1.56 -8.27 15.70
CA VAL A 137 -1.33 -8.93 14.41
C VAL A 137 -1.12 -10.43 14.53
N ALA A 138 -0.58 -10.92 15.65
CA ALA A 138 -0.31 -12.34 15.87
C ALA A 138 -1.58 -13.18 16.11
N SER A 139 -2.69 -12.52 16.46
CA SER A 139 -3.97 -13.17 16.74
C SER A 139 -5.10 -12.75 15.78
N THR A 140 -4.76 -12.05 14.69
CA THR A 140 -5.73 -11.57 13.69
C THR A 140 -5.58 -12.33 12.37
N PRO A 141 -6.46 -13.30 12.06
CA PRO A 141 -6.50 -13.96 10.76
C PRO A 141 -6.97 -13.03 9.63
N ILE A 142 -6.49 -13.21 8.40
CA ILE A 142 -6.90 -12.42 7.24
C ILE A 142 -8.43 -12.44 7.04
N ALA A 143 -9.08 -13.61 7.18
CA ALA A 143 -10.52 -13.74 7.01
C ALA A 143 -11.34 -12.98 8.08
N SER A 144 -10.74 -12.64 9.23
CA SER A 144 -11.43 -11.87 10.27
C SER A 144 -11.58 -10.38 9.93
N LEU A 145 -10.84 -9.91 8.92
CA LEU A 145 -10.83 -8.50 8.50
C LEU A 145 -12.09 -8.10 7.71
N GLY A 146 -12.87 -9.08 7.24
CA GLY A 146 -14.09 -8.81 6.47
C GLY A 146 -13.83 -8.21 5.08
N LEU A 147 -12.66 -8.49 4.51
CA LEU A 147 -12.23 -7.96 3.21
C LEU A 147 -13.08 -8.53 2.06
N SER A 148 -13.32 -7.68 1.06
CA SER A 148 -13.96 -7.98 -0.22
C SER A 148 -13.00 -7.72 -1.38
N VAL A 149 -13.30 -8.29 -2.55
CA VAL A 149 -12.59 -7.93 -3.79
C VAL A 149 -12.74 -6.42 -4.05
N ASP A 150 -11.67 -5.81 -4.55
CA ASP A 150 -11.50 -4.37 -4.77
C ASP A 150 -11.30 -3.52 -3.50
N ASP A 151 -11.32 -4.12 -2.30
CA ASP A 151 -10.90 -3.42 -1.09
C ASP A 151 -9.39 -3.09 -1.15
N ALA A 152 -9.03 -1.95 -0.58
CA ALA A 152 -7.65 -1.54 -0.36
C ALA A 152 -7.40 -1.21 1.11
N PHE A 153 -6.19 -1.48 1.58
CA PHE A 153 -5.78 -1.19 2.95
C PHE A 153 -4.28 -0.86 3.07
N GLY A 154 -3.89 -0.22 4.17
CA GLY A 154 -2.52 0.22 4.39
C GLY A 154 -1.65 -0.81 5.13
N TYR A 155 -0.37 -0.84 4.79
CA TYR A 155 0.69 -1.46 5.58
C TYR A 155 1.82 -0.46 5.78
N TRP A 156 2.12 -0.14 7.04
CA TRP A 156 3.19 0.77 7.44
C TRP A 156 4.29 -0.03 8.12
N PHE A 157 5.49 0.02 7.56
CA PHE A 157 6.68 -0.63 8.07
C PHE A 157 7.72 0.42 8.46
N ASP A 158 8.41 0.15 9.56
CA ASP A 158 9.42 1.03 10.16
C ASP A 158 8.84 2.40 10.56
N PHE A 159 8.56 2.57 11.84
CA PHE A 159 8.03 3.83 12.38
C PHE A 159 9.08 4.94 12.46
N GLY A 160 10.34 4.67 12.12
CA GLY A 160 11.40 5.66 11.97
C GLY A 160 11.51 6.16 10.54
N ASP A 161 11.53 5.23 9.59
CA ASP A 161 11.80 5.51 8.17
C ASP A 161 10.55 5.65 7.30
N ASP A 162 9.37 5.27 7.80
CA ASP A 162 8.09 5.52 7.16
C ASP A 162 7.90 4.85 5.78
N TRP A 163 8.05 3.52 5.72
CA TRP A 163 7.70 2.76 4.52
C TRP A 163 6.19 2.53 4.41
N TRP A 164 5.56 3.26 3.49
CA TRP A 164 4.12 3.19 3.25
C TRP A 164 3.79 2.27 2.08
N HIS A 165 2.93 1.30 2.35
CA HIS A 165 2.44 0.37 1.34
C HIS A 165 0.92 0.42 1.25
N GLN A 166 0.42 0.22 0.03
CA GLN A 166 -0.98 -0.09 -0.23
C GLN A 166 -1.12 -1.55 -0.61
N VAL A 167 -2.13 -2.20 -0.04
CA VAL A 167 -2.51 -3.59 -0.32
C VAL A 167 -3.89 -3.61 -0.95
N ASN A 168 -4.01 -4.20 -2.13
CA ASN A 168 -5.26 -4.33 -2.88
C ASN A 168 -5.71 -5.79 -2.90
N VAL A 169 -6.99 -6.04 -2.63
CA VAL A 169 -7.59 -7.37 -2.67
C VAL A 169 -8.06 -7.67 -4.08
N MET A 170 -7.29 -8.50 -4.79
CA MET A 170 -7.55 -8.79 -6.21
C MET A 170 -8.52 -9.94 -6.40
N SER A 171 -8.45 -10.97 -5.54
CA SER A 171 -9.39 -12.10 -5.59
C SER A 171 -9.48 -12.81 -4.24
N ILE A 172 -10.62 -13.46 -4.01
CA ILE A 172 -10.84 -14.38 -2.89
C ILE A 172 -11.39 -15.68 -3.48
N SER A 173 -10.64 -16.77 -3.36
CA SER A 173 -10.95 -18.05 -4.04
C SER A 173 -10.70 -19.25 -3.12
N GLN A 174 -10.76 -20.47 -3.65
CA GLN A 174 -10.38 -21.68 -2.91
C GLN A 174 -8.87 -21.94 -3.07
N PRO A 175 -8.16 -22.34 -2.01
CA PRO A 175 -6.73 -22.64 -2.10
C PRO A 175 -6.48 -23.89 -2.96
N GLU A 176 -5.34 -23.91 -3.63
CA GLU A 176 -4.91 -25.05 -4.42
C GLU A 176 -4.57 -26.24 -3.50
N PRO A 177 -5.02 -27.47 -3.82
CA PRO A 177 -4.60 -28.65 -3.09
C PRO A 177 -3.07 -28.81 -3.08
N ASN A 178 -2.50 -29.30 -1.98
CA ASN A 178 -1.08 -29.58 -1.81
C ASN A 178 -0.13 -28.38 -2.05
N THR A 179 -0.63 -27.15 -1.91
CA THR A 179 0.16 -25.92 -2.06
C THR A 179 0.44 -25.28 -0.71
N GLN A 180 1.66 -24.76 -0.54
CA GLN A 180 2.06 -24.02 0.66
C GLN A 180 1.82 -22.52 0.51
N TYR A 181 1.29 -21.91 1.56
CA TYR A 181 1.01 -20.48 1.66
C TYR A 181 1.63 -19.90 2.95
N PRO A 182 2.00 -18.61 3.00
CA PRO A 182 1.83 -17.65 1.92
C PRO A 182 2.93 -17.82 0.85
N ARG A 183 2.67 -17.37 -0.39
CA ARG A 183 3.65 -17.38 -1.46
C ARG A 183 3.64 -16.07 -2.26
N ILE A 184 4.78 -15.72 -2.81
CA ILE A 184 4.94 -14.57 -3.72
C ILE A 184 4.82 -15.14 -5.14
N THR A 185 3.85 -14.65 -5.92
CA THR A 185 3.59 -15.15 -7.28
C THR A 185 4.03 -14.18 -8.37
N GLN A 186 4.24 -12.89 -8.04
CA GLN A 186 4.74 -11.89 -8.98
C GLN A 186 5.59 -10.83 -8.27
N ARG A 187 6.60 -10.31 -8.97
CA ARG A 187 7.39 -9.14 -8.59
C ARG A 187 7.51 -8.18 -9.78
N VAL A 188 7.32 -6.89 -9.52
CA VAL A 188 7.57 -5.79 -10.46
C VAL A 188 8.48 -4.78 -9.77
N GLY A 189 9.52 -4.31 -10.45
CA GLY A 189 10.53 -3.41 -9.89
C GLY A 189 11.47 -4.08 -8.88
N ALA A 190 12.68 -3.53 -8.75
CA ALA A 190 13.61 -3.89 -7.70
C ALA A 190 13.04 -3.51 -6.32
N SER A 191 13.39 -4.26 -5.28
CA SER A 191 13.11 -3.83 -3.91
C SER A 191 14.01 -2.64 -3.58
N PRO A 192 13.50 -1.56 -2.98
CA PRO A 192 14.35 -0.48 -2.54
C PRO A 192 15.27 -0.95 -1.42
N PRO A 193 16.50 -0.42 -1.33
CA PRO A 193 17.34 -0.65 -0.17
C PRO A 193 16.57 -0.21 1.08
N GLN A 194 16.76 -0.94 2.19
CA GLN A 194 16.09 -0.57 3.43
C GLN A 194 16.54 0.81 3.93
N TYR A 195 17.83 1.08 3.83
CA TYR A 195 18.40 2.39 4.14
C TYR A 195 19.09 2.89 2.87
N ALA A 196 18.51 3.91 2.25
CA ALA A 196 19.13 4.54 1.09
C ALA A 196 20.40 5.30 1.52
N ASP A 197 21.44 5.19 0.69
CA ASP A 197 22.62 6.04 0.81
C ASP A 197 22.31 7.37 0.11
N PHE A 198 22.12 8.42 0.89
CA PHE A 198 21.83 9.75 0.39
C PHE A 198 23.08 10.59 0.07
N GLY A 199 24.30 10.01 0.22
CA GLY A 199 25.56 10.57 -0.28
C GLY A 199 25.85 12.03 0.08
#